data_AF-A0A2Z6QID5-F1
#
_entry.id   AF-A0A2Z6QID5-F1
#
_cell.length_a   1.000
_cell.length_b   1.000
_cell.length_c   1.000
_cell.angle_alpha   90.00
_cell.angle_beta   90.00
_cell.angle_gamma   90.00
#
_symmetry.space_group_name_H-M   'P 1'
#
loop_
_entity.id
_entity.type
_entity.pdbx_description
1 polymer ?
#
loop_
_entity_poly.entity_id
_entity_poly.type
_entity_poly.pdbx_seq_one_letter_code
_entity_poly.pdbx_strand_id
1 'polypeptide(L)'
;MHNQPLARTKSNDLINVYKLMFEKYPIDSCINPEQSHPLSLKLVLDIDENNIIEKYGKEFEKYIDEMFENLKRSTNKPAHILKKFSTSVMTFQELYIKNAEFQKFSSEYQLGEWIIKLCCLIPIHIAVARNNLFQPLKDGLSSNECYLIEPEYDIRHVEKISKNISFGWYEGIFKHFGNKKVKVVSSMGEQSCGKSFMLNHLVGTTFDGSAMRCTEGVWMLLVNTEEFIYVVLDFEGLKSLERTPQEGIYGLSY
;
A
#
# COMPACT_ATOMS: atom_id res chain seq x y z
N MET A 1 6.64 4.16 28.78
CA MET A 1 5.53 3.31 28.28
C MET A 1 6.09 1.92 28.02
N HIS A 2 5.51 0.88 28.61
CA HIS A 2 5.98 -0.50 28.45
C HIS A 2 5.77 -0.97 27.01
N ASN A 3 6.87 -1.29 26.31
CA ASN A 3 6.83 -2.12 25.12
C ASN A 3 6.35 -3.52 25.54
N GLN A 4 5.06 -3.78 25.38
CA GLN A 4 4.60 -5.17 25.37
C GLN A 4 5.17 -5.82 24.11
N PRO A 5 5.79 -7.01 24.21
CA PRO A 5 6.20 -7.75 23.03
C PRO A 5 4.95 -8.07 22.22
N LEU A 6 4.99 -7.82 20.90
CA LEU A 6 3.94 -8.29 19.99
C LEU A 6 3.84 -9.81 20.16
N ALA A 7 2.78 -10.27 20.84
CA ALA A 7 2.55 -11.69 21.04
C ALA A 7 2.39 -12.33 19.65
N ARG A 8 3.27 -13.27 19.29
CA ARG A 8 3.12 -14.04 18.05
C ARG A 8 1.75 -14.71 18.07
N THR A 9 0.87 -14.28 17.17
CA THR A 9 -0.43 -14.91 16.98
C THR A 9 -0.21 -16.34 16.50
N LYS A 10 -0.82 -17.32 17.18
CA LYS A 10 -0.79 -18.73 16.75
C LYS A 10 -1.62 -18.99 15.48
N SER A 11 -2.39 -18.01 15.03
CA SER A 11 -3.18 -18.07 13.80
C SER A 11 -2.37 -17.43 12.65
N ASN A 12 -2.17 -18.22 11.60
CA ASN A 12 -1.61 -17.80 10.31
C ASN A 12 -2.75 -17.41 9.36
N ASP A 13 -3.75 -16.64 9.83
CA ASP A 13 -4.85 -16.29 8.93
C ASP A 13 -4.39 -15.33 7.85
N LEU A 14 -4.78 -15.62 6.60
CA LEU A 14 -4.39 -14.85 5.42
C LEU A 14 -4.72 -13.36 5.59
N ILE A 15 -5.90 -13.04 6.14
CA ILE A 15 -6.28 -11.66 6.45
C ILE A 15 -5.50 -11.11 7.63
N ASN A 16 -5.19 -11.92 8.66
CA ASN A 16 -4.50 -11.42 9.85
C ASN A 16 -3.14 -10.81 9.51
N VAL A 17 -2.42 -11.39 8.54
CA VAL A 17 -1.16 -10.83 8.01
C VAL A 17 -1.34 -9.40 7.49
N TYR A 18 -2.50 -9.11 6.89
CA TYR A 18 -2.85 -7.80 6.35
C TYR A 18 -3.85 -7.04 7.23
N LYS A 19 -4.09 -7.45 8.47
CA LYS A 19 -5.15 -6.88 9.33
C LYS A 19 -4.99 -5.37 9.51
N LEU A 20 -3.76 -4.93 9.76
CA LEU A 20 -3.44 -3.50 9.88
C LEU A 20 -3.82 -2.70 8.63
N MET A 21 -3.74 -3.31 7.45
CA MET A 21 -4.16 -2.68 6.19
C MET A 21 -5.65 -2.42 6.19
N PHE A 22 -6.45 -3.42 6.54
CA PHE A 22 -7.90 -3.28 6.56
C PHE A 22 -8.41 -2.43 7.73
N GLU A 23 -7.66 -2.37 8.83
CA GLU A 23 -7.95 -1.50 9.97
C GLU A 23 -7.66 -0.03 9.66
N LYS A 24 -6.52 0.27 9.03
CA LYS A 24 -6.17 1.65 8.66
C LYS A 24 -6.91 2.11 7.41
N TYR A 25 -6.89 1.34 6.34
CA TYR A 25 -7.36 1.76 5.02
C TYR A 25 -8.77 1.25 4.67
N PRO A 26 -9.50 1.89 3.75
CA PRO A 26 -10.76 1.40 3.22
C PRO A 26 -10.60 0.02 2.57
N ILE A 27 -11.56 -0.87 2.82
CA ILE A 27 -11.61 -2.20 2.18
C ILE A 27 -12.14 -2.08 0.74
N ASP A 28 -13.16 -1.23 0.56
CA ASP A 28 -13.68 -0.84 -0.73
C ASP A 28 -12.94 0.42 -1.24
N SER A 29 -12.63 0.49 -2.53
CA SER A 29 -11.95 1.65 -3.12
C SER A 29 -12.85 2.88 -3.06
N CYS A 30 -12.34 3.98 -2.52
CA CYS A 30 -13.04 5.27 -2.48
C CYS A 30 -12.96 6.05 -3.80
N ILE A 31 -11.94 5.80 -4.63
CA ILE A 31 -11.72 6.52 -5.89
C ILE A 31 -12.40 5.83 -7.07
N ASN A 32 -12.57 4.50 -7.02
CA ASN A 32 -13.27 3.78 -8.07
C ASN A 32 -14.20 2.70 -7.48
N PRO A 33 -15.46 3.06 -7.14
CA PRO A 33 -16.45 2.13 -6.62
C PRO A 33 -16.93 1.11 -7.67
N GLU A 34 -16.77 1.39 -8.96
CA GLU A 34 -17.18 0.48 -10.06
C GLU A 34 -16.22 -0.72 -10.21
N GLN A 35 -15.03 -0.66 -9.61
CA GLN A 35 -14.05 -1.75 -9.62
C GLN A 35 -14.39 -2.95 -8.72
N SER A 36 -15.66 -3.13 -8.30
CA SER A 36 -16.11 -4.34 -7.59
C SER A 36 -16.18 -5.56 -8.52
N HIS A 37 -15.00 -5.98 -8.95
CA HIS A 37 -14.77 -7.23 -9.67
C HIS A 37 -14.90 -8.37 -8.67
N PRO A 38 -15.47 -9.51 -9.08
CA PRO A 38 -15.47 -10.67 -8.23
C PRO A 38 -14.03 -11.08 -7.91
N LEU A 39 -13.79 -11.51 -6.69
CA LEU A 39 -12.47 -11.98 -6.24
C LEU A 39 -12.53 -13.50 -6.18
N SER A 40 -11.50 -14.20 -6.66
CA SER A 40 -11.48 -15.66 -6.54
C SER A 40 -10.13 -16.14 -6.03
N LEU A 41 -10.14 -17.05 -5.06
CA LEU A 41 -8.97 -17.80 -4.64
C LEU A 41 -9.10 -19.25 -5.09
N LYS A 42 -8.12 -19.71 -5.86
CA LYS A 42 -8.02 -21.11 -6.29
C LYS A 42 -6.92 -21.79 -5.53
N LEU A 43 -7.27 -22.81 -4.76
CA LEU A 43 -6.37 -23.61 -3.95
C LEU A 43 -6.06 -24.91 -4.70
N VAL A 44 -4.79 -25.22 -4.82
CA VAL A 44 -4.32 -26.41 -5.53
C VAL A 44 -3.68 -27.33 -4.49
N LEU A 45 -4.25 -28.51 -4.33
CA LEU A 45 -3.80 -29.49 -3.36
C LEU A 45 -3.07 -30.63 -4.07
N ASP A 46 -1.91 -31.01 -3.55
CA ASP A 46 -1.19 -32.19 -4.01
C ASP A 46 -1.62 -33.38 -3.14
N ILE A 47 -2.74 -33.99 -3.52
CA ILE A 47 -3.36 -35.12 -2.82
C ILE A 47 -3.83 -36.17 -3.83
N ASP A 48 -3.75 -37.46 -3.46
CA ASP A 48 -4.05 -38.59 -4.35
C ASP A 48 -5.55 -38.96 -4.40
N GLU A 49 -6.36 -38.46 -3.46
CA GLU A 49 -7.76 -38.88 -3.31
C GLU A 49 -8.75 -37.75 -3.66
N ASN A 50 -9.38 -37.89 -4.83
CA ASN A 50 -10.39 -36.93 -5.32
C ASN A 50 -11.62 -36.81 -4.39
N ASN A 51 -11.96 -37.86 -3.65
CA ASN A 51 -13.10 -37.86 -2.72
C ASN A 51 -12.89 -36.93 -1.51
N ILE A 52 -11.66 -36.50 -1.22
CA ILE A 52 -11.37 -35.59 -0.11
C ILE A 52 -11.41 -34.12 -0.58
N ILE A 53 -11.36 -33.85 -1.89
CA ILE A 53 -11.36 -32.48 -2.43
C ILE A 53 -12.63 -31.73 -2.03
N GLU A 54 -13.81 -32.35 -2.15
CA GLU A 54 -15.08 -31.68 -1.82
C GLU A 54 -15.14 -31.33 -0.33
N LYS A 55 -14.62 -32.22 0.53
CA LYS A 55 -14.50 -31.97 1.96
C LYS A 55 -13.56 -30.79 2.23
N TYR A 56 -12.35 -30.80 1.68
CA TYR A 56 -11.42 -29.68 1.84
C TYR A 56 -11.97 -28.39 1.26
N GLY A 57 -12.65 -28.44 0.12
CA GLY A 57 -13.37 -27.33 -0.49
C GLY A 57 -14.31 -26.63 0.48
N LYS A 58 -15.20 -27.40 1.11
CA LYS A 58 -16.15 -26.89 2.11
C LYS A 58 -15.45 -26.33 3.35
N GLU A 59 -14.41 -27.00 3.84
CA GLU A 59 -13.64 -26.52 4.99
C GLU A 59 -12.89 -25.20 4.69
N PHE A 60 -12.30 -25.07 3.50
CA PHE A 60 -11.63 -23.84 3.07
C PHE A 60 -12.61 -22.70 2.83
N GLU A 61 -13.75 -22.96 2.18
CA GLU A 61 -14.82 -21.98 2.00
C GLU A 61 -15.31 -21.45 3.36
N LYS A 62 -15.64 -22.37 4.28
CA LYS A 62 -16.03 -22.03 5.65
C LYS A 62 -14.97 -21.19 6.36
N TYR A 63 -13.70 -21.58 6.26
CA TYR A 63 -12.59 -20.85 6.86
C TYR A 63 -12.47 -19.42 6.31
N ILE A 64 -12.57 -19.24 4.99
CA ILE A 64 -12.50 -17.93 4.35
C ILE A 64 -13.72 -17.06 4.72
N ASP A 65 -14.91 -17.63 4.77
CA ASP A 65 -16.12 -16.93 5.19
C ASP A 65 -16.03 -16.45 6.64
N GLU A 66 -15.61 -17.32 7.56
CA GLU A 66 -15.37 -16.95 8.96
C GLU A 66 -14.33 -15.84 9.08
N MET A 67 -13.27 -15.92 8.28
CA MET A 67 -12.23 -14.89 8.22
C MET A 67 -12.77 -13.53 7.74
N PHE A 68 -13.60 -13.49 6.70
CA PHE A 68 -14.21 -12.23 6.23
C PHE A 68 -15.27 -11.68 7.19
N GLU A 69 -16.05 -12.54 7.84
CA GLU A 69 -17.01 -12.10 8.86
C GLU A 69 -16.30 -11.50 10.08
N ASN A 70 -15.19 -12.11 10.51
CA ASN A 70 -14.35 -11.57 11.56
C ASN A 70 -13.76 -10.20 11.16
N LEU A 71 -13.32 -10.04 9.91
CA LEU A 71 -12.81 -8.77 9.41
C LEU A 71 -13.87 -7.65 9.44
N LYS A 72 -15.10 -7.95 8.98
CA LYS A 72 -16.22 -7.00 9.01
C LYS A 72 -16.56 -6.60 10.44
N ARG A 73 -16.64 -7.58 11.35
CA ARG A 73 -16.93 -7.34 12.78
C ARG A 73 -15.83 -6.54 13.47
N SER A 74 -14.56 -6.78 13.17
CA SER A 74 -13.45 -6.10 13.84
C SER A 74 -13.23 -4.67 13.32
N THR A 75 -13.46 -4.42 12.04
CA THR A 75 -13.22 -3.11 11.42
C THR A 75 -14.44 -2.21 11.42
N ASN A 76 -15.66 -2.77 11.51
CA ASN A 76 -16.94 -2.09 11.28
C ASN A 76 -17.02 -1.36 9.92
N LYS A 77 -16.17 -1.73 8.96
CA LYS A 77 -16.14 -1.13 7.63
C LYS A 77 -17.05 -1.89 6.66
N PRO A 78 -17.71 -1.19 5.71
CA PRO A 78 -18.31 -1.86 4.57
C PRO A 78 -17.21 -2.60 3.79
N ALA A 79 -17.52 -3.82 3.36
CA ALA A 79 -16.62 -4.70 2.63
C ALA A 79 -17.39 -5.33 1.46
N HIS A 80 -17.96 -4.48 0.61
CA HIS A 80 -18.82 -4.90 -0.50
C HIS A 80 -18.07 -5.77 -1.51
N ILE A 81 -16.80 -5.46 -1.76
CA ILE A 81 -15.94 -6.23 -2.67
C ILE A 81 -15.78 -7.70 -2.23
N LEU A 82 -15.82 -7.96 -0.92
CA LEU A 82 -15.70 -9.31 -0.38
C LEU A 82 -16.99 -10.14 -0.51
N LYS A 83 -18.15 -9.51 -0.79
CA LYS A 83 -19.42 -10.24 -0.98
C LYS A 83 -19.41 -11.13 -2.23
N LYS A 84 -18.56 -10.80 -3.22
CA LYS A 84 -18.39 -11.56 -4.46
C LYS A 84 -17.11 -12.39 -4.43
N PHE A 85 -16.56 -12.67 -3.25
CA PHE A 85 -15.39 -13.52 -3.13
C PHE A 85 -15.81 -14.98 -3.29
N SER A 86 -15.09 -15.74 -4.11
CA SER A 86 -15.28 -17.18 -4.28
C SER A 86 -14.00 -17.94 -3.98
N THR A 87 -14.14 -19.14 -3.46
CA THR A 87 -13.07 -20.10 -3.30
C THR A 87 -13.31 -21.30 -4.19
N SER A 88 -12.23 -21.90 -4.70
CA SER A 88 -12.31 -23.18 -5.38
C SER A 88 -11.10 -24.02 -5.00
N VAL A 89 -11.29 -25.32 -4.90
CA VAL A 89 -10.22 -26.28 -4.60
C VAL A 89 -10.14 -27.27 -5.75
N MET A 90 -8.91 -27.59 -6.15
CA MET A 90 -8.64 -28.59 -7.18
C MET A 90 -7.36 -29.35 -6.84
N THR A 91 -7.16 -30.51 -7.48
CA THR A 91 -5.89 -31.23 -7.33
C THR A 91 -4.82 -30.74 -8.28
N PHE A 92 -3.57 -31.03 -7.94
CA PHE A 92 -2.43 -30.79 -8.81
C PHE A 92 -2.53 -31.57 -10.14
N GLN A 93 -3.11 -32.78 -10.10
CA GLN A 93 -3.37 -33.58 -11.29
C GLN A 93 -4.38 -32.90 -12.24
N GLU A 94 -5.49 -32.38 -11.68
CA GLU A 94 -6.46 -31.57 -12.43
C GLU A 94 -5.82 -30.28 -12.99
N LEU A 95 -4.86 -29.69 -12.26
CA LEU A 95 -4.13 -28.51 -12.71
C LEU A 95 -3.26 -28.83 -13.92
N TYR A 96 -2.56 -29.96 -13.92
CA TYR A 96 -1.73 -30.40 -15.06
C TYR A 96 -2.55 -30.71 -16.30
N ILE A 97 -3.73 -31.33 -16.14
CA ILE A 97 -4.64 -31.61 -17.26
C ILE A 97 -5.19 -30.30 -17.83
N LYS A 98 -5.60 -29.37 -16.96
CA LYS A 98 -6.00 -28.01 -17.36
C LYS A 98 -4.82 -27.15 -17.83
N ASN A 99 -3.57 -27.52 -17.54
CA ASN A 99 -2.39 -26.70 -17.87
C ASN A 99 -2.15 -26.59 -19.39
N ALA A 100 -2.58 -27.60 -20.16
CA ALA A 100 -2.64 -27.50 -21.63
C ALA A 100 -3.58 -26.36 -22.10
N GLU A 101 -4.53 -25.95 -21.25
CA GLU A 101 -5.46 -24.83 -21.45
C GLU A 101 -5.14 -23.60 -20.55
N PHE A 102 -4.15 -23.67 -19.64
CA PHE A 102 -3.89 -22.61 -18.63
C PHE A 102 -3.47 -21.28 -19.23
N GLN A 103 -2.96 -21.27 -20.46
CA GLN A 103 -2.65 -20.04 -21.18
C GLN A 103 -3.90 -19.17 -21.44
N LYS A 104 -5.12 -19.66 -21.16
CA LYS A 104 -6.40 -18.95 -21.36
C LYS A 104 -7.13 -18.51 -20.09
N PHE A 105 -6.56 -18.63 -18.89
CA PHE A 105 -7.16 -17.99 -17.72
C PHE A 105 -6.87 -16.47 -17.73
N SER A 106 -7.47 -15.76 -18.68
CA SER A 106 -7.82 -14.35 -18.46
C SER A 106 -8.84 -14.36 -17.33
N SER A 107 -8.35 -14.13 -16.12
CA SER A 107 -9.19 -14.12 -14.95
C SER A 107 -9.98 -12.81 -14.96
N GLU A 108 -11.29 -12.86 -15.17
CA GLU A 108 -12.20 -11.77 -14.80
C GLU A 108 -12.04 -11.38 -13.32
N TYR A 109 -11.48 -12.30 -12.52
CA TYR A 109 -11.21 -12.15 -11.11
C TYR A 109 -9.85 -11.50 -10.86
N GLN A 110 -9.84 -10.36 -10.19
CA GLN A 110 -8.67 -9.52 -10.01
C GLN A 110 -8.07 -9.61 -8.60
N LEU A 111 -8.00 -10.82 -8.00
CA LEU A 111 -7.47 -10.97 -6.63
C LEU A 111 -6.05 -10.42 -6.49
N GLY A 112 -5.17 -10.72 -7.45
CA GLY A 112 -3.80 -10.21 -7.47
C GLY A 112 -3.74 -8.69 -7.58
N GLU A 113 -4.47 -8.09 -8.52
CA GLU A 113 -4.53 -6.63 -8.65
C GLU A 113 -5.15 -5.97 -7.41
N TRP A 114 -6.16 -6.59 -6.79
CA TRP A 114 -6.75 -6.09 -5.54
C TRP A 114 -5.73 -6.08 -4.40
N ILE A 115 -4.93 -7.14 -4.24
CA ILE A 115 -3.83 -7.16 -3.27
C ILE A 115 -2.82 -6.06 -3.57
N ILE A 116 -2.43 -5.87 -4.84
CA ILE A 116 -1.52 -4.79 -5.24
C ILE A 116 -2.12 -3.42 -4.90
N LYS A 117 -3.43 -3.20 -5.15
CA LYS A 117 -4.14 -1.97 -4.78
C LYS A 117 -4.14 -1.72 -3.27
N LEU A 118 -4.26 -2.75 -2.44
CA LEU A 118 -4.11 -2.61 -0.99
C LEU A 118 -2.69 -2.18 -0.63
N CYS A 119 -1.66 -2.81 -1.21
CA CYS A 119 -0.26 -2.42 -1.01
C CYS A 119 0.00 -0.97 -1.45
N CYS A 120 -0.71 -0.47 -2.46
CA CYS A 120 -0.59 0.91 -2.90
C CYS A 120 -0.90 1.92 -1.80
N LEU A 121 -1.77 1.58 -0.86
CA LEU A 121 -2.21 2.45 0.24
C LEU A 121 -1.20 2.53 1.40
N ILE A 122 -0.09 1.79 1.38
CA ILE A 122 0.94 1.79 2.44
C ILE A 122 1.91 2.95 2.24
N PRO A 123 1.89 4.02 3.06
CA PRO A 123 2.85 5.10 2.91
C PRO A 123 4.29 4.61 3.07
N ILE A 124 5.16 5.02 2.16
CA ILE A 124 6.61 4.88 2.24
C ILE A 124 7.23 6.24 2.49
N HIS A 125 8.21 6.30 3.39
CA HIS A 125 8.97 7.51 3.64
C HIS A 125 10.05 7.67 2.56
N ILE A 126 10.08 8.79 1.83
CA ILE A 126 10.96 8.92 0.67
C ILE A 126 12.07 9.96 0.83
N ALA A 127 11.92 10.89 1.78
CA ALA A 127 12.96 11.85 2.08
C ALA A 127 12.75 12.49 3.45
N VAL A 128 13.82 13.01 4.07
CA VAL A 128 13.78 13.77 5.31
C VAL A 128 14.49 15.11 5.13
N ALA A 129 13.97 16.18 5.73
CA ALA A 129 14.71 17.43 5.89
C ALA A 129 15.34 17.47 7.29
N ARG A 130 16.65 17.28 7.39
CA ARG A 130 17.39 17.30 8.67
C ARG A 130 18.67 18.10 8.51
N ASN A 131 19.00 18.92 9.52
CA ASN A 131 20.22 19.73 9.55
C ASN A 131 20.35 20.62 8.29
N ASN A 132 19.27 21.28 7.86
CA ASN A 132 19.21 22.05 6.61
C ASN A 132 19.47 21.26 5.30
N LEU A 133 19.43 19.93 5.31
CA LEU A 133 19.68 19.11 4.13
C LEU A 133 18.46 18.26 3.78
N PHE A 134 18.18 18.17 2.48
CA PHE A 134 17.22 17.22 1.93
C PHE A 134 17.92 15.87 1.74
N GLN A 135 17.47 14.86 2.49
CA GLN A 135 18.03 13.53 2.52
C GLN A 135 17.05 12.55 1.85
N PRO A 136 17.26 12.17 0.58
CA PRO A 136 16.46 11.11 -0.03
C PRO A 136 16.69 9.78 0.69
N LEU A 137 15.63 8.99 0.83
CA LEU A 137 15.67 7.65 1.41
C LEU A 137 15.62 6.61 0.29
N LYS A 138 16.23 5.45 0.56
CA LYS A 138 16.16 4.27 -0.31
C LYS A 138 15.22 3.26 0.33
N ASP A 139 14.09 3.01 -0.31
CA ASP A 139 13.07 2.04 0.12
C ASP A 139 12.56 2.29 1.55
N GLY A 140 12.47 3.57 1.97
CA GLY A 140 12.06 3.93 3.33
C GLY A 140 13.19 3.98 4.36
N LEU A 141 14.42 3.65 3.96
CA LEU A 141 15.57 3.54 4.85
C LEU A 141 16.60 4.64 4.56
N SER A 142 17.22 5.13 5.62
CA SER A 142 18.36 6.04 5.50
C SER A 142 19.57 5.26 5.00
N SER A 143 20.16 5.68 3.87
CA SER A 143 21.46 5.15 3.47
C SER A 143 22.57 5.78 4.33
N ASN A 144 23.46 4.95 4.88
CA ASN A 144 24.67 5.45 5.58
C ASN A 144 25.60 6.22 4.63
N GLU A 145 25.45 6.02 3.32
CA GLU A 145 25.97 6.92 2.30
C GLU A 145 25.10 8.17 2.28
N CYS A 146 25.41 9.12 3.16
CA CYS A 146 24.86 10.46 3.10
C CYS A 146 25.34 11.14 1.81
N TYR A 147 24.60 10.99 0.72
CA TYR A 147 24.72 11.92 -0.39
C TYR A 147 24.14 13.23 0.11
N LEU A 148 25.00 14.06 0.69
CA LEU A 148 24.67 15.42 1.08
C LEU A 148 24.37 16.15 -0.23
N ILE A 149 23.14 16.61 -0.34
CA ILE A 149 22.68 17.36 -1.49
C ILE A 149 22.51 18.79 -0.97
N GLU A 150 23.56 19.59 -1.18
CA GLU A 150 23.49 21.03 -0.96
C GLU A 150 22.54 21.64 -2.01
N PRO A 151 21.72 22.62 -1.64
CA PRO A 151 20.74 23.24 -2.53
C PRO A 151 21.43 24.12 -3.59
N GLU A 152 22.01 23.50 -4.61
CA GLU A 152 22.37 24.13 -5.87
C GLU A 152 21.28 23.86 -6.91
N TYR A 153 20.70 24.92 -7.47
CA TYR A 153 19.58 24.89 -8.43
C TYR A 153 20.01 24.48 -9.86
N ASP A 154 20.73 23.36 -10.01
CA ASP A 154 21.18 22.82 -11.30
C ASP A 154 20.41 21.53 -11.65
N ILE A 155 20.13 21.27 -12.92
CA ILE A 155 19.54 20.02 -13.44
C ILE A 155 20.33 18.79 -12.98
N ARG A 156 21.65 18.92 -12.82
CA ARG A 156 22.53 17.88 -12.25
C ARG A 156 22.12 17.44 -10.84
N HIS A 157 21.43 18.30 -10.10
CA HIS A 157 20.90 18.04 -8.77
C HIS A 157 19.72 17.07 -8.81
N VAL A 158 18.78 17.25 -9.76
CA VAL A 158 17.62 16.36 -9.93
C VAL A 158 18.09 14.95 -10.30
N GLU A 159 19.06 14.83 -11.21
CA GLU A 159 19.64 13.52 -11.55
C GLU A 159 20.37 12.88 -10.36
N LYS A 160 21.00 13.68 -9.50
CA LYS A 160 21.66 13.20 -8.29
C LYS A 160 20.63 12.71 -7.26
N ILE A 161 19.53 13.44 -7.05
CA ILE A 161 18.43 12.99 -6.20
C ILE A 161 17.81 11.71 -6.76
N SER A 162 17.51 11.68 -8.06
CA SER A 162 16.82 10.54 -8.68
C SER A 162 17.63 9.24 -8.62
N LYS A 163 18.97 9.32 -8.65
CA LYS A 163 19.85 8.15 -8.47
C LYS A 163 19.96 7.68 -7.02
N ASN A 164 19.56 8.52 -6.07
CA ASN A 164 19.69 8.26 -4.64
C ASN A 164 18.37 8.01 -3.92
N ILE A 165 17.26 8.06 -4.64
CA ILE A 165 15.94 7.68 -4.16
C ILE A 165 15.52 6.36 -4.82
N SER A 166 14.91 5.49 -4.03
CA SER A 166 14.28 4.26 -4.54
C SER A 166 13.00 4.01 -3.75
N PHE A 167 12.02 3.39 -4.40
CA PHE A 167 10.68 3.25 -3.83
C PHE A 167 10.34 1.81 -3.40
N GLY A 168 11.33 0.93 -3.39
CA GLY A 168 11.19 -0.46 -2.99
C GLY A 168 10.15 -1.19 -3.83
N TRP A 169 9.16 -1.80 -3.16
CA TRP A 169 8.10 -2.56 -3.83
C TRP A 169 7.28 -1.72 -4.82
N TYR A 170 7.22 -0.39 -4.64
CA TYR A 170 6.51 0.49 -5.56
C TYR A 170 7.10 0.50 -6.96
N GLU A 171 8.40 0.25 -7.13
CA GLU A 171 9.02 0.16 -8.46
C GLU A 171 8.44 -1.01 -9.26
N GLY A 172 8.19 -2.14 -8.58
CA GLY A 172 7.49 -3.28 -9.16
C GLY A 172 6.05 -2.93 -9.56
N ILE A 173 5.36 -2.12 -8.77
CA ILE A 173 3.99 -1.65 -9.05
C ILE A 173 3.98 -0.70 -10.26
N PHE A 174 4.90 0.27 -10.32
CA PHE A 174 5.06 1.15 -11.47
C PHE A 174 5.39 0.37 -12.74
N LYS A 175 6.22 -0.66 -12.65
CA LYS A 175 6.52 -1.55 -13.79
C LYS A 175 5.28 -2.32 -14.22
N HIS A 176 4.53 -2.88 -13.28
CA HIS A 176 3.32 -3.65 -13.55
C HIS A 176 2.22 -2.81 -14.23
N PHE A 177 2.05 -1.56 -13.81
CA PHE A 177 1.10 -0.60 -14.38
C PHE A 177 1.76 0.43 -15.31
N GLY A 178 2.89 0.09 -15.94
CA GLY A 178 3.70 1.03 -16.73
C GLY A 178 3.03 1.59 -17.98
N ASN A 179 1.87 1.03 -18.38
CA ASN A 179 1.02 1.55 -19.45
C ASN A 179 0.10 2.70 -19.00
N LYS A 180 -0.06 2.92 -17.70
CA LYS A 180 -0.93 3.98 -17.14
C LYS A 180 -0.18 5.30 -17.03
N LYS A 181 -0.92 6.40 -17.12
CA LYS A 181 -0.37 7.74 -16.92
C LYS A 181 -0.17 7.99 -15.42
N VAL A 182 0.86 8.75 -15.06
CA VAL A 182 1.12 9.15 -13.67
C VAL A 182 0.60 10.56 -13.43
N LYS A 183 -0.10 10.77 -12.32
CA LYS A 183 -0.49 12.09 -11.81
C LYS A 183 0.04 12.25 -10.40
N VAL A 184 0.57 13.43 -10.07
CA VAL A 184 1.11 13.71 -8.73
C VAL A 184 0.18 14.67 -8.00
N VAL A 185 -0.14 14.35 -6.75
CA VAL A 185 -0.90 15.19 -5.83
C VAL A 185 -0.05 15.40 -4.58
N SER A 186 0.30 16.63 -4.27
CA SER A 186 1.10 16.97 -3.10
C SER A 186 0.38 17.95 -2.19
N SER A 187 0.60 17.85 -0.87
CA SER A 187 0.18 18.88 0.08
C SER A 187 1.37 19.42 0.85
N MET A 188 1.61 20.73 0.74
CA MET A 188 2.63 21.49 1.46
C MET A 188 1.97 22.67 2.18
N GLY A 189 2.57 23.13 3.28
CA GLY A 189 2.05 24.25 4.06
C GLY A 189 2.51 24.21 5.51
N GLU A 190 2.07 25.18 6.30
CA GLU A 190 2.47 25.31 7.71
C GLU A 190 2.13 24.04 8.53
N GLN A 191 2.84 23.90 9.65
CA GLN A 191 2.59 22.82 10.59
C GLN A 191 1.14 22.88 11.11
N SER A 192 0.53 21.70 11.30
CA SER A 192 -0.81 21.57 11.88
C SER A 192 -1.98 22.18 11.09
N CYS A 193 -1.83 22.48 9.79
CA CYS A 193 -2.93 22.95 8.92
C CYS A 193 -3.82 21.83 8.34
N GLY A 194 -3.75 20.60 8.85
CA GLY A 194 -4.62 19.50 8.37
C GLY A 194 -4.25 18.92 6.99
N LYS A 195 -3.00 19.05 6.54
CA LYS A 195 -2.50 18.52 5.24
C LYS A 195 -2.77 17.02 5.08
N SER A 196 -2.25 16.21 5.99
CA SER A 196 -2.45 14.75 6.00
C SER A 196 -3.92 14.40 6.15
N PHE A 197 -4.69 15.16 6.93
CA PHE A 197 -6.14 14.98 7.06
C PHE A 197 -6.84 15.17 5.70
N MET A 198 -6.54 16.25 4.98
CA MET A 198 -7.10 16.50 3.65
C MET A 198 -6.73 15.38 2.66
N LEU A 199 -5.46 14.99 2.61
CA LEU A 199 -5.01 13.90 1.72
C LEU A 199 -5.69 12.58 2.07
N ASN A 200 -5.81 12.26 3.36
CA ASN A 200 -6.52 11.08 3.85
C ASN A 200 -7.97 11.03 3.38
N HIS A 201 -8.68 12.16 3.38
CA HIS A 201 -10.06 12.25 2.89
C HIS A 201 -10.14 12.23 1.37
N LEU A 202 -9.17 12.83 0.67
CA LEU A 202 -9.15 12.89 -0.78
C LEU A 202 -8.96 11.51 -1.41
N VAL A 203 -8.06 10.71 -0.84
CA VAL A 203 -7.66 9.43 -1.44
C VAL A 203 -8.03 8.20 -0.62
N GLY A 204 -8.78 8.39 0.47
CA GLY A 204 -9.17 7.31 1.38
C GLY A 204 -7.97 6.56 1.94
N THR A 205 -7.01 7.28 2.48
CA THR A 205 -5.80 6.68 3.05
C THR A 205 -5.58 7.11 4.50
N THR A 206 -4.48 6.66 5.09
CA THR A 206 -4.06 7.00 6.45
C THR A 206 -2.55 7.28 6.45
N PHE A 207 -2.16 8.47 6.01
CA PHE A 207 -0.95 9.10 6.53
C PHE A 207 -1.17 9.29 8.03
N ASP A 208 -0.19 8.86 8.86
CA ASP A 208 -0.30 8.92 10.31
C ASP A 208 -0.42 10.39 10.77
N GLY A 209 -1.65 10.85 10.95
CA GLY A 209 -1.98 12.17 11.48
C GLY A 209 -1.80 12.19 12.99
N SER A 210 -0.54 12.15 13.45
CA SER A 210 -0.29 12.19 14.88
C SER A 210 -0.35 13.64 15.38
N ALA A 211 -1.31 13.93 16.26
CA ALA A 211 -1.50 15.24 16.88
C ALA A 211 -0.34 15.66 17.81
N MET A 212 0.70 14.83 17.98
CA MET A 212 1.89 15.15 18.80
C MET A 212 3.23 15.05 18.06
N ARG A 213 3.27 14.48 16.85
CA ARG A 213 4.46 14.46 15.99
C ARG A 213 4.02 14.69 14.55
N CYS A 214 4.29 15.87 14.04
CA CYS A 214 3.97 16.20 12.66
C CYS A 214 4.76 15.28 11.71
N THR A 215 4.18 14.97 10.56
CA THR A 215 4.83 14.25 9.45
C THR A 215 6.28 14.73 9.33
N GLU A 216 7.26 13.84 9.56
CA GLU A 216 8.66 14.16 9.32
C GLU A 216 8.97 13.85 7.85
N GLY A 217 9.65 14.76 7.16
CA GLY A 217 10.07 14.55 5.79
C GLY A 217 8.94 14.51 4.75
N VAL A 218 9.04 13.60 3.79
CA VAL A 218 8.13 13.43 2.67
C VAL A 218 7.68 11.99 2.59
N TRP A 219 6.37 11.77 2.70
CA TRP A 219 5.76 10.45 2.61
C TRP A 219 5.03 10.31 1.28
N MET A 220 5.15 9.14 0.69
CA MET A 220 4.54 8.82 -0.60
C MET A 220 3.62 7.61 -0.47
N LEU A 221 2.50 7.62 -1.17
CA LEU A 221 1.76 6.41 -1.50
C LEU A 221 1.15 6.50 -2.88
N LEU A 222 0.56 5.40 -3.34
CA LEU A 222 -0.07 5.32 -4.65
C LEU A 222 -1.57 5.08 -4.54
N VAL A 223 -2.30 5.59 -5.54
CA VAL A 223 -3.67 5.14 -5.80
C VAL A 223 -3.81 4.77 -7.27
N ASN A 224 -4.15 3.51 -7.50
CA ASN A 224 -4.31 2.97 -8.85
C ASN A 224 -5.78 3.08 -9.29
N THR A 225 -6.03 3.79 -10.37
CA THR A 225 -7.34 3.86 -11.04
C THR A 225 -7.27 3.18 -12.40
N GLU A 226 -8.30 3.30 -13.24
CA GLU A 226 -8.29 2.68 -14.57
C GLU A 226 -7.27 3.35 -15.50
N GLU A 227 -7.27 4.68 -15.57
CA GLU A 227 -6.39 5.44 -16.47
C GLU A 227 -5.08 5.90 -15.80
N PHE A 228 -5.10 6.14 -14.48
CA PHE A 228 -4.00 6.82 -13.79
C PHE A 228 -3.46 6.04 -12.59
N ILE A 229 -2.17 6.21 -12.34
CA ILE A 229 -1.58 6.02 -11.02
C ILE A 229 -1.40 7.40 -10.40
N TYR A 230 -2.13 7.67 -9.32
CA TYR A 230 -1.91 8.87 -8.52
C TYR A 230 -0.75 8.61 -7.54
N VAL A 231 0.27 9.45 -7.59
CA VAL A 231 1.32 9.54 -6.58
C VAL A 231 0.91 10.62 -5.60
N VAL A 232 0.67 10.25 -4.35
CA VAL A 232 0.23 11.16 -3.30
C VAL A 232 1.40 11.44 -2.38
N LEU A 233 1.76 12.71 -2.22
CA LEU A 233 2.89 13.16 -1.42
C LEU A 233 2.41 14.01 -0.24
N ASP A 234 2.63 13.51 0.97
CA ASP A 234 2.42 14.26 2.21
C ASP A 234 3.74 14.83 2.70
N PHE A 235 3.83 16.17 2.75
CA PHE A 235 5.03 16.86 3.19
C PHE A 235 4.91 17.28 4.65
N GLU A 236 6.05 17.26 5.33
CA GLU A 236 6.24 17.88 6.62
C GLU A 236 5.77 19.34 6.63
N GLY A 237 5.18 19.73 7.77
CA GLY A 237 4.75 21.10 7.99
C GLY A 237 5.89 22.10 8.05
N LEU A 238 5.72 23.24 7.39
CA LEU A 238 6.66 24.36 7.47
C LEU A 238 6.61 25.02 8.85
N LYS A 239 7.74 25.58 9.29
CA LYS A 239 7.91 26.35 10.55
C LYS A 239 7.62 25.55 11.84
N SER A 240 7.98 24.27 11.89
CA SER A 240 7.93 23.54 13.16
C SER A 240 8.84 24.17 14.21
N LEU A 241 8.41 24.20 15.47
CA LEU A 241 9.17 24.79 16.60
C LEU A 241 10.57 24.18 16.80
N GLU A 242 10.81 23.00 16.22
CA GLU A 242 12.09 22.29 16.24
C GLU A 242 13.05 22.74 15.12
N ARG A 243 12.62 23.65 14.23
CA ARG A 243 13.44 24.16 13.13
C ARG A 243 14.31 25.35 13.50
N THR A 244 15.49 25.39 12.88
CA THR A 244 16.24 26.65 12.75
C THR A 244 15.55 27.56 11.70
N PRO A 245 15.62 28.91 11.82
CA PRO A 245 14.90 29.85 10.94
C PRO A 245 15.11 29.65 9.43
N GLN A 246 16.19 28.99 9.03
CA GLN A 246 16.55 28.72 7.63
C GLN A 246 15.81 27.49 7.06
N GLU A 247 15.41 26.52 7.88
CA GLU A 247 14.64 25.32 7.46
C GLU A 247 13.18 25.66 7.09
N GLY A 248 12.71 26.86 7.45
CA GLY A 248 11.43 27.41 6.99
C GLY A 248 11.50 28.02 5.58
N ILE A 249 12.68 28.45 5.13
CA ILE A 249 12.87 29.20 3.87
C ILE A 249 12.94 28.25 2.66
N TYR A 250 13.57 27.07 2.80
CA TYR A 250 13.65 26.07 1.75
C TYR A 250 12.31 25.39 1.39
N GLY A 251 11.31 25.47 2.28
CA GLY A 251 9.96 25.00 1.96
C GLY A 251 9.06 26.04 1.30
N LEU A 252 9.54 27.29 1.17
CA LEU A 252 8.81 28.42 0.58
C LEU A 252 9.44 28.92 -0.74
N SER A 253 10.50 28.28 -1.22
CA SER A 253 11.23 28.68 -2.44
C SER A 253 11.08 27.69 -3.61
N TYR A 254 10.02 26.88 -3.60
CA TYR A 254 9.51 26.16 -4.77
C TYR A 254 8.42 26.96 -5.47
#